data_AF-A0A1M4W2Y2-F1
#
_entry.id   AF-A0A1M4W2Y2-F1
#
_cell.length_a   1.000
_cell.length_b   1.000
_cell.length_c   1.000
_cell.angle_alpha   90.00
_cell.angle_beta   90.00
_cell.angle_gamma   90.00
#
_symmetry.space_group_name_H-M   'P 1'
#
loop_
_entity.id
_entity.type
_entity.pdbx_description
1 polymer ?
#
loop_
_entity_poly.entity_id
_entity_poly.type
_entity_poly.pdbx_seq_one_letter_code
_entity_poly.pdbx_strand_id
1 'polypeptide(L)'
;MPSDKITKARKASLYKFCEKNHSDLFKSVSLNYIEMKSNPAIQISKTGYGYIDLTSGKQINKAGTFASANAIDFLVRYLNYDFYSAVCELSKDEYQFSEKNKPHQFSIPSKLNYDDALVNYLTMKKISKDLINKLESDNLLYLSDNYGFDNIVFLNKEKNYGERVGTDLRNEFYRLLYGVSPSECWSFADIENYDTAYICTTALEAMSLYELNKRFNKIRNGLFVSIGNPQRIRAINKILLNEQIKEVVIASKCINDISNEKIYRRISPSKASWNNCLATI
;
A
#
# COMPACT_ATOMS: atom_id res chain seq x y z
N MET A 1 -17.38 -11.17 -11.21
CA MET A 1 -18.16 -9.93 -11.46
C MET A 1 -18.40 -9.80 -12.96
N PRO A 2 -19.60 -9.43 -13.45
CA PRO A 2 -19.91 -9.44 -14.88
C PRO A 2 -19.02 -8.47 -15.70
N SER A 3 -18.58 -8.90 -16.88
CA SER A 3 -17.69 -8.13 -17.79
C SER A 3 -18.27 -6.76 -18.17
N ASP A 4 -19.59 -6.69 -18.33
CA ASP A 4 -20.29 -5.46 -18.73
C ASP A 4 -20.22 -4.37 -17.66
N LYS A 5 -20.22 -4.75 -16.37
CA LYS A 5 -20.09 -3.80 -15.26
C LYS A 5 -18.71 -3.16 -15.23
N ILE A 6 -17.66 -3.96 -15.46
CA ILE A 6 -16.29 -3.47 -15.55
C ILE A 6 -16.17 -2.50 -16.73
N THR A 7 -16.75 -2.84 -17.87
CA THR A 7 -16.73 -1.98 -19.06
C THR A 7 -17.45 -0.65 -18.83
N LYS A 8 -18.63 -0.68 -18.19
CA LYS A 8 -19.40 0.51 -17.81
C LYS A 8 -18.61 1.40 -16.83
N ALA A 9 -18.01 0.81 -15.80
CA ALA A 9 -17.20 1.52 -14.82
C ALA A 9 -15.95 2.18 -15.42
N ARG A 10 -15.28 1.52 -16.37
CA ARG A 10 -14.12 2.11 -17.09
C ARG A 10 -14.48 3.36 -17.90
N LYS A 11 -15.74 3.47 -18.34
CA LYS A 11 -16.27 4.60 -19.11
C LYS A 11 -17.07 5.58 -18.24
N ALA A 12 -17.05 5.44 -16.93
CA ALA A 12 -17.71 6.38 -16.03
C ALA A 12 -16.96 7.72 -16.02
N SER A 13 -17.70 8.82 -15.87
CA SER A 13 -17.08 10.13 -15.71
C SER A 13 -16.45 10.24 -14.33
N LEU A 14 -15.12 10.10 -14.28
CA LEU A 14 -14.34 10.21 -13.05
C LEU A 14 -14.51 11.60 -12.41
N TYR A 15 -14.54 12.66 -13.22
CA TYR A 15 -14.79 14.02 -12.74
C TYR A 15 -16.09 14.12 -11.95
N LYS A 16 -17.23 13.73 -12.55
CA LYS A 16 -18.54 13.79 -11.89
C LYS A 16 -18.59 12.94 -10.63
N PHE A 17 -17.89 11.80 -10.62
CA PHE A 17 -17.79 10.97 -9.43
C PHE A 17 -17.02 11.67 -8.30
N CYS A 18 -15.85 12.22 -8.60
CA CYS A 18 -15.02 12.93 -7.62
C CYS A 18 -15.69 14.22 -7.13
N GLU A 19 -16.33 14.98 -8.01
CA GLU A 19 -17.08 16.19 -7.65
C GLU A 19 -18.25 15.87 -6.71
N LYS A 20 -18.95 14.75 -6.93
CA LYS A 20 -20.07 14.35 -6.08
C LYS A 20 -19.62 13.79 -4.72
N ASN A 21 -18.59 12.94 -4.72
CA ASN A 21 -18.30 12.07 -3.57
C ASN A 21 -17.03 12.45 -2.80
N HIS A 22 -16.14 13.25 -3.40
CA HIS A 22 -14.78 13.52 -2.88
C HIS A 22 -14.34 14.97 -3.14
N SER A 23 -15.27 15.92 -3.26
CA SER A 23 -14.99 17.29 -3.73
C SER A 23 -13.96 18.03 -2.86
N ASP A 24 -13.89 17.70 -1.58
CA ASP A 24 -12.93 18.21 -0.61
C ASP A 24 -11.48 17.88 -0.97
N LEU A 25 -11.23 16.78 -1.69
CA LEU A 25 -9.90 16.32 -2.08
C LEU A 25 -9.34 17.01 -3.34
N PHE A 26 -10.16 17.76 -4.06
CA PHE A 26 -9.81 18.33 -5.37
C PHE A 26 -9.95 19.84 -5.41
N LYS A 27 -9.21 20.47 -6.33
CA LYS A 27 -9.38 21.89 -6.67
C LYS A 27 -9.37 22.06 -8.18
N SER A 28 -10.08 23.07 -8.67
CA SER A 28 -10.08 23.42 -10.08
C SER A 28 -8.77 24.13 -10.43
N VAL A 29 -8.11 23.71 -11.50
CA VAL A 29 -6.87 24.33 -11.98
C VAL A 29 -6.96 24.91 -13.38
N SER A 30 -7.99 24.51 -14.13
CA SER A 30 -8.36 25.16 -15.38
C SER A 30 -9.84 24.93 -15.66
N LEU A 31 -10.32 25.50 -16.78
CA LEU A 31 -11.65 25.19 -17.30
C LEU A 31 -11.84 23.69 -17.55
N ASN A 32 -10.77 22.96 -17.89
CA ASN A 32 -10.84 21.59 -18.38
C ASN A 32 -10.37 20.53 -17.37
N TYR A 33 -9.73 20.93 -16.27
CA TYR A 33 -9.11 20.01 -15.32
C TYR A 33 -9.34 20.38 -13.86
N ILE A 34 -9.47 19.35 -13.03
CA ILE A 34 -9.27 19.42 -11.58
C ILE A 34 -8.01 18.65 -11.22
N GLU A 35 -7.36 19.02 -10.12
CA GLU A 35 -6.22 18.30 -9.59
C GLU A 35 -6.45 17.87 -8.15
N MET A 36 -5.78 16.79 -7.73
CA MET A 36 -5.78 16.40 -6.33
C MET A 36 -4.98 17.41 -5.51
N LYS A 37 -5.58 17.96 -4.44
CA LYS A 37 -4.88 18.89 -3.53
C LYS A 37 -3.59 18.28 -2.97
N SER A 38 -3.63 16.99 -2.66
CA SER A 38 -2.49 16.23 -2.11
C SER A 38 -1.40 15.90 -3.13
N ASN A 39 -1.72 15.94 -4.44
CA ASN A 39 -0.79 15.58 -5.50
C ASN A 39 -1.16 16.29 -6.82
N PRO A 40 -0.65 17.52 -7.04
CA PRO A 40 -0.94 18.32 -8.23
C PRO A 40 -0.55 17.68 -9.57
N ALA A 41 0.35 16.69 -9.55
CA ALA A 41 0.71 15.93 -10.75
C ALA A 41 -0.42 15.03 -11.26
N ILE A 42 -1.46 14.81 -10.45
CA ILE A 42 -2.62 14.00 -10.78
C ILE A 42 -3.79 14.89 -11.17
N GLN A 43 -4.13 14.88 -12.46
CA GLN A 43 -5.17 15.72 -13.03
C GLN A 43 -6.31 14.88 -13.60
N ILE A 44 -7.54 15.29 -13.37
CA ILE A 44 -8.74 14.65 -13.91
C ILE A 44 -9.38 15.60 -14.92
N SER A 45 -9.60 15.10 -16.13
CA SER A 45 -10.31 15.83 -17.18
C SER A 45 -11.80 15.92 -16.84
N LYS A 46 -12.38 17.12 -16.98
CA LYS A 46 -13.83 17.33 -16.80
C LYS A 46 -14.69 16.68 -17.91
N THR A 47 -14.09 16.40 -19.06
CA THR A 47 -14.78 15.87 -20.25
C THR A 47 -14.42 14.42 -20.57
N GLY A 48 -13.33 13.90 -19.99
CA GLY A 48 -12.89 12.50 -20.16
C GLY A 48 -13.40 11.52 -19.10
N TYR A 49 -12.98 10.26 -19.24
CA TYR A 49 -13.34 9.15 -18.34
C TYR A 49 -12.22 8.72 -17.39
N GLY A 50 -11.07 9.41 -17.41
CA GLY A 50 -9.87 9.00 -16.69
C GLY A 50 -9.07 10.18 -16.17
N TYR A 51 -7.82 9.91 -15.82
CA TYR A 51 -6.91 10.89 -15.25
C TYR A 51 -5.56 10.88 -15.97
N ILE A 52 -4.76 11.91 -15.69
CA ILE A 52 -3.40 12.12 -16.17
C ILE A 52 -2.49 12.08 -14.94
N ASP A 53 -1.43 11.27 -15.02
CA ASP A 53 -0.33 11.27 -14.06
C ASP A 53 0.91 11.86 -14.71
N LEU A 54 1.18 13.12 -14.40
CA LEU A 54 2.30 13.89 -14.94
C LEU A 54 3.68 13.39 -14.45
N THR A 55 3.73 12.52 -13.43
CA THR A 55 4.99 11.96 -12.92
C THR A 55 5.47 10.73 -13.69
N SER A 56 4.57 10.06 -14.41
CA SER A 56 4.83 8.74 -15.01
C SER A 56 5.63 8.75 -16.31
N GLY A 57 6.05 9.93 -16.82
CA GLY A 57 6.93 10.05 -18.00
C GLY A 57 6.40 9.50 -19.33
N LYS A 58 5.17 8.96 -19.39
CA LYS A 58 4.59 8.40 -20.61
C LYS A 58 4.07 9.50 -21.54
N GLN A 59 4.76 9.69 -22.66
CA GLN A 59 4.36 10.60 -23.73
C GLN A 59 3.05 10.17 -24.42
N ILE A 60 2.32 11.20 -24.84
CA ILE A 60 1.07 11.19 -25.59
C ILE A 60 1.27 10.43 -26.91
N ASN A 61 0.54 9.34 -27.12
CA ASN A 61 0.47 8.68 -28.42
C ASN A 61 -0.36 9.52 -29.41
N LYS A 62 0.02 9.47 -30.70
CA LYS A 62 -0.48 10.25 -31.86
C LYS A 62 -2.01 10.16 -32.14
N ALA A 63 -2.79 9.52 -31.27
CA ALA A 63 -4.25 9.46 -31.31
C ALA A 63 -4.93 10.36 -30.26
N GLY A 64 -4.19 11.21 -29.54
CA GLY A 64 -4.74 12.12 -28.52
C GLY A 64 -5.35 11.43 -27.29
N THR A 65 -5.27 10.10 -27.25
CA THR A 65 -5.71 9.27 -26.12
C THR A 65 -4.45 8.87 -25.39
N PHE A 66 -4.22 9.43 -24.19
CA PHE A 66 -3.39 8.72 -23.21
C PHE A 66 -3.82 7.25 -23.22
N ALA A 67 -2.90 6.32 -22.97
CA ALA A 67 -3.29 5.10 -22.27
C ALA A 67 -3.85 5.55 -20.91
N SER A 68 -5.07 6.10 -20.94
CA SER A 68 -5.70 6.81 -19.84
C SER A 68 -5.96 5.74 -18.81
N ALA A 69 -5.26 5.87 -17.69
CA ALA A 69 -5.60 5.12 -16.53
C ALA A 69 -7.05 5.48 -16.19
N ASN A 70 -7.90 4.45 -16.22
CA ASN A 70 -9.36 4.61 -16.20
C ASN A 70 -9.85 4.96 -14.79
N ALA A 71 -11.12 5.32 -14.66
CA ALA A 71 -11.72 5.69 -13.39
C ALA A 71 -11.53 4.63 -12.28
N ILE A 72 -11.56 3.33 -12.60
CA ILE A 72 -11.35 2.26 -11.62
C ILE A 72 -9.92 2.31 -11.07
N ASP A 73 -8.95 2.39 -11.97
CA ASP A 73 -7.53 2.46 -11.59
C ASP A 73 -7.25 3.68 -10.70
N PHE A 74 -7.88 4.82 -11.01
CA PHE A 74 -7.79 6.02 -10.16
C PHE A 74 -8.32 5.78 -8.74
N LEU A 75 -9.55 5.26 -8.64
CA LEU A 75 -10.22 5.01 -7.37
C LEU A 75 -9.38 4.07 -6.49
N VAL A 76 -8.79 3.04 -7.10
CA VAL A 76 -7.94 2.07 -6.40
C VAL A 76 -6.64 2.71 -5.93
N ARG A 77 -5.93 3.41 -6.82
CA ARG A 77 -4.59 3.93 -6.54
C ARG A 77 -4.59 5.13 -5.60
N TYR A 78 -5.50 6.08 -5.81
CA TYR A 78 -5.41 7.39 -5.15
C TYR A 78 -6.53 7.64 -4.13
N LEU A 79 -7.64 6.92 -4.22
CA LEU A 79 -8.79 7.04 -3.30
C LEU A 79 -9.00 5.80 -2.41
N ASN A 80 -8.11 4.81 -2.50
CA ASN A 80 -8.10 3.62 -1.63
C ASN A 80 -9.36 2.75 -1.71
N TYR A 81 -10.04 2.75 -2.85
CA TYR A 81 -11.08 1.77 -3.13
C TYR A 81 -10.42 0.41 -3.42
N ASP A 82 -11.07 -0.69 -3.07
CA ASP A 82 -10.75 -1.94 -3.74
C ASP A 82 -11.36 -1.98 -5.15
N PHE A 83 -10.87 -2.89 -5.99
CA PHE A 83 -11.32 -3.00 -7.38
C PHE A 83 -12.83 -3.25 -7.51
N TYR A 84 -13.41 -4.07 -6.63
CA TYR A 84 -14.83 -4.43 -6.68
C TYR A 84 -15.70 -3.22 -6.34
N SER A 85 -15.39 -2.55 -5.23
CA SER A 85 -16.06 -1.32 -4.79
C SER A 85 -15.97 -0.22 -5.84
N ALA A 86 -14.78 -0.02 -6.42
CA ALA A 86 -14.58 0.96 -7.48
C ALA A 86 -15.48 0.69 -8.70
N VAL A 87 -15.63 -0.56 -9.13
CA VAL A 87 -16.49 -0.89 -10.27
C VAL A 87 -17.97 -0.70 -9.93
N CYS A 88 -18.42 -1.12 -8.75
CA CYS A 88 -19.80 -0.93 -8.32
C CYS A 88 -20.19 0.55 -8.35
N GLU A 89 -19.41 1.40 -7.69
CA GLU A 89 -19.61 2.84 -7.60
C GLU A 89 -19.65 3.55 -8.95
N LEU A 90 -18.73 3.18 -9.84
CA LEU A 90 -18.61 3.80 -11.16
C LEU A 90 -19.69 3.30 -12.14
N SER A 91 -20.17 2.06 -11.98
CA SER A 91 -21.17 1.48 -12.87
C SER A 91 -22.61 1.99 -12.63
N LYS A 92 -22.89 2.64 -11.48
CA LYS A 92 -24.22 3.17 -11.11
C LYS A 92 -25.39 2.16 -11.25
N ASP A 93 -25.14 0.86 -11.17
CA ASP A 93 -26.23 -0.11 -11.08
C ASP A 93 -26.77 -0.08 -9.65
N GLU A 94 -28.09 0.01 -9.50
CA GLU A 94 -28.83 -0.26 -8.26
C GLU A 94 -28.73 -1.76 -7.92
N TYR A 95 -27.54 -2.22 -7.54
CA TYR A 95 -27.47 -3.37 -6.66
C TYR A 95 -27.75 -2.85 -5.26
N GLN A 96 -28.72 -3.46 -4.55
CA GLN A 96 -29.10 -3.02 -3.21
C GLN A 96 -27.85 -2.77 -2.37
N PHE A 97 -27.63 -1.49 -2.11
CA PHE A 97 -26.55 -0.97 -1.31
C PHE A 97 -26.84 -1.39 0.13
N SER A 98 -26.31 -2.52 0.58
CA SER A 98 -26.19 -2.72 2.02
C SER A 98 -25.22 -1.66 2.54
N GLU A 99 -25.50 -1.03 3.68
CA GLU A 99 -24.70 0.03 4.32
C GLU A 99 -23.20 -0.31 4.56
N LYS A 100 -22.76 -1.51 4.17
CA LYS A 100 -21.40 -2.03 4.29
C LYS A 100 -20.36 -1.42 3.33
N ASN A 101 -20.74 -0.59 2.36
CA ASN A 101 -19.84 -0.11 1.29
C ASN A 101 -19.56 1.41 1.29
N LYS A 102 -19.67 2.09 2.44
CA LYS A 102 -19.01 3.39 2.64
C LYS A 102 -17.48 3.18 2.63
N PRO A 103 -16.64 4.22 2.39
CA PRO A 103 -15.21 4.11 2.65
C PRO A 103 -15.04 3.46 4.02
N HIS A 104 -14.48 2.24 4.03
CA HIS A 104 -14.45 1.45 5.24
C HIS A 104 -13.73 2.27 6.30
N GLN A 105 -14.43 2.58 7.39
CA GLN A 105 -13.76 3.09 8.57
C GLN A 105 -12.68 2.09 8.93
N PHE A 106 -11.45 2.59 9.12
CA PHE A 106 -10.34 1.73 9.49
C PHE A 106 -10.75 0.89 10.69
N SER A 107 -10.72 -0.43 10.52
CA SER A 107 -11.13 -1.39 11.54
C SER A 107 -10.00 -2.37 11.77
N ILE A 108 -9.70 -2.57 13.05
CA ILE A 108 -8.63 -3.42 13.52
C ILE A 108 -9.25 -4.76 13.89
N PRO A 109 -8.83 -5.87 13.25
CA PRO A 109 -9.32 -7.19 13.61
C PRO A 109 -8.99 -7.57 15.05
N SER A 110 -9.88 -8.33 15.70
CA SER A 110 -9.65 -8.81 17.07
C SER A 110 -8.48 -9.78 17.13
N LYS A 111 -7.69 -9.68 18.20
CA LYS A 111 -6.59 -10.61 18.50
C LYS A 111 -7.14 -11.96 18.97
N LEU A 112 -6.55 -13.04 18.46
CA LEU A 112 -6.71 -14.40 18.97
C LEU A 112 -5.70 -14.68 20.07
N ASN A 113 -6.08 -15.55 21.01
CA ASN A 113 -5.23 -15.99 22.12
C ASN A 113 -4.50 -17.30 21.80
N TYR A 114 -3.95 -17.43 20.58
CA TYR A 114 -3.20 -18.60 20.12
C TYR A 114 -1.81 -18.20 19.62
N ASP A 115 -0.91 -17.91 20.56
CA ASP A 115 0.40 -17.29 20.26
C ASP A 115 1.32 -18.23 19.46
N ASP A 116 1.21 -19.55 19.64
CA ASP A 116 2.12 -20.53 19.01
C ASP A 116 2.03 -20.56 17.48
N ALA A 117 0.84 -20.37 16.90
CA ALA A 117 0.67 -20.47 15.44
C ALA A 117 1.39 -19.34 14.69
N LEU A 118 1.33 -18.12 15.24
CA LEU A 118 2.04 -16.96 14.71
C LEU A 118 3.56 -17.16 14.79
N VAL A 119 4.04 -17.55 15.97
CA VAL A 119 5.47 -17.77 16.21
C VAL A 119 6.00 -18.88 15.31
N ASN A 120 5.27 -19.99 15.17
CA ASN A 120 5.64 -21.10 14.31
C ASN A 120 5.74 -20.67 12.84
N TYR A 121 4.72 -19.97 12.32
CA TYR A 121 4.72 -19.49 10.95
C TYR A 121 5.91 -18.55 10.67
N LEU A 122 6.13 -17.55 11.50
CA LEU A 122 7.21 -16.58 11.28
C LEU A 122 8.60 -17.19 11.48
N THR A 123 8.75 -18.13 12.41
CA THR A 123 10.00 -18.88 12.59
C THR A 123 10.28 -19.78 11.38
N MET A 124 9.26 -20.39 10.76
CA MET A 124 9.42 -21.11 9.48
C MET A 124 9.90 -20.17 8.36
N LYS A 125 9.49 -18.89 8.39
CA LYS A 125 10.01 -17.82 7.52
C LYS A 125 11.36 -17.26 7.97
N LYS A 126 12.02 -17.90 8.95
CA LYS A 126 13.34 -17.57 9.50
C LYS A 126 13.41 -16.19 10.18
N ILE A 127 12.27 -15.64 10.59
CA ILE A 127 12.21 -14.47 11.47
C ILE A 127 12.60 -14.90 12.89
N SER A 128 13.47 -14.12 13.55
CA SER A 128 13.91 -14.44 14.91
C SER A 128 12.78 -14.28 15.93
N LYS A 129 12.76 -15.17 16.93
CA LYS A 129 11.81 -15.08 18.05
C LYS A 129 11.94 -13.76 18.80
N ASP A 130 13.16 -13.21 18.91
CA ASP A 130 13.37 -11.91 19.55
C ASP A 130 12.58 -10.78 18.86
N LEU A 131 12.63 -10.74 17.52
CA LEU A 131 11.87 -9.75 16.76
C LEU A 131 10.36 -9.99 16.87
N ILE A 132 9.92 -11.25 16.79
CA ILE A 132 8.51 -11.63 16.93
C ILE A 132 7.98 -11.18 18.29
N ASN A 133 8.64 -11.60 19.38
CA ASN A 133 8.26 -11.28 20.75
C ASN A 133 8.21 -9.77 21.00
N LYS A 134 9.19 -9.01 20.49
CA LYS A 134 9.19 -7.55 20.57
C LYS A 134 7.96 -6.95 19.89
N LEU A 135 7.66 -7.41 18.67
CA LEU A 135 6.53 -6.89 17.90
C LEU A 135 5.18 -7.25 18.54
N GLU A 136 5.07 -8.43 19.13
CA GLU A 136 3.90 -8.84 19.89
C GLU A 136 3.74 -8.02 21.17
N SER A 137 4.82 -7.78 21.93
CA SER A 137 4.77 -6.93 23.13
C SER A 137 4.40 -5.48 22.81
N ASP A 138 4.87 -4.98 21.67
CA ASP A 138 4.56 -3.63 21.19
C ASP A 138 3.14 -3.54 20.59
N ASN A 139 2.37 -4.64 20.55
CA ASN A 139 1.05 -4.75 19.90
C ASN A 139 1.04 -4.35 18.42
N LEU A 140 2.17 -4.60 17.72
CA LEU A 140 2.34 -4.32 16.29
C LEU A 140 2.17 -5.56 15.42
N LEU A 141 2.08 -6.73 16.05
CA LEU A 141 1.99 -8.04 15.43
C LEU A 141 1.10 -8.93 16.29
N TYR A 142 0.11 -9.59 15.69
CA TYR A 142 -0.72 -10.58 16.39
C TYR A 142 -1.48 -11.48 15.41
N LEU A 143 -2.00 -12.60 15.91
CA LEU A 143 -2.86 -13.49 15.15
C LEU A 143 -4.33 -13.06 15.26
N SER A 144 -5.07 -13.11 14.16
CA SER A 144 -6.49 -12.76 14.10
C SER A 144 -7.27 -13.75 13.24
N ASP A 145 -8.48 -14.11 13.65
CA ASP A 145 -9.45 -14.76 12.77
C ASP A 145 -10.15 -13.68 11.94
N ASN A 146 -9.93 -13.70 10.63
CA ASN A 146 -10.71 -12.90 9.71
C ASN A 146 -11.35 -13.82 8.69
N TYR A 147 -12.68 -13.94 8.76
CA TYR A 147 -13.51 -14.70 7.84
C TYR A 147 -13.25 -16.22 7.87
N GLY A 148 -12.94 -16.78 9.04
CA GLY A 148 -12.75 -18.22 9.24
C GLY A 148 -11.36 -18.71 8.88
N PHE A 149 -10.39 -17.80 8.82
CA PHE A 149 -8.99 -18.12 8.53
C PHE A 149 -8.08 -17.33 9.46
N ASP A 150 -7.06 -18.02 9.96
CA ASP A 150 -6.01 -17.40 10.76
C ASP A 150 -5.14 -16.51 9.88
N ASN A 151 -4.99 -15.26 10.29
CA ASN A 151 -4.18 -14.27 9.63
C ASN A 151 -3.25 -13.63 10.63
N ILE A 152 -2.01 -13.39 10.22
CA ILE A 152 -1.10 -12.53 10.95
C ILE A 152 -1.45 -11.09 10.56
N VAL A 153 -1.70 -10.25 11.56
CA VAL A 153 -1.98 -8.83 11.39
C VAL A 153 -0.77 -8.03 11.86
N PHE A 154 -0.33 -7.11 10.99
CA PHE A 154 0.70 -6.12 11.27
C PHE A 154 0.03 -4.76 11.39
N LEU A 155 0.28 -4.03 12.48
CA LEU A 155 -0.22 -2.68 12.73
C LEU A 155 0.93 -1.71 12.95
N ASN A 156 0.74 -0.44 12.57
CA ASN A 156 1.62 0.62 13.05
C ASN A 156 1.21 1.07 14.45
N LYS A 157 2.10 1.82 15.12
CA LYS A 157 1.91 2.30 16.50
C LYS A 157 0.66 3.15 16.67
N GLU A 158 0.38 4.00 15.68
CA GLU A 158 -0.78 4.90 15.68
C GLU A 158 -2.09 4.18 15.38
N LYS A 159 -2.04 2.88 15.04
CA LYS A 159 -3.21 2.06 14.73
C LYS A 159 -4.12 2.71 13.68
N ASN A 160 -3.51 3.23 12.62
CA ASN A 160 -4.19 3.83 11.47
C ASN A 160 -3.68 3.26 10.12
N TYR A 161 -2.76 2.30 10.19
CA TYR A 161 -2.30 1.44 9.12
C TYR A 161 -2.32 -0.01 9.61
N GLY A 162 -2.65 -0.92 8.71
CA GLY A 162 -2.39 -2.33 8.94
C GLY A 162 -2.42 -3.16 7.68
N GLU A 163 -1.77 -4.31 7.75
CA GLU A 163 -1.76 -5.33 6.72
C GLU A 163 -1.95 -6.70 7.35
N ARG A 164 -2.44 -7.65 6.55
CA ARG A 164 -2.66 -9.02 6.95
C ARG A 164 -2.00 -9.99 5.98
N VAL A 165 -1.52 -11.07 6.55
CA VAL A 165 -0.88 -12.18 5.84
C VAL A 165 -1.59 -13.47 6.21
N GLY A 166 -2.10 -14.18 5.20
CA GLY A 166 -2.68 -15.49 5.40
C GLY A 166 -1.60 -16.51 5.81
N THR A 167 -1.89 -17.34 6.81
CA THR A 167 -0.95 -18.34 7.32
C THR A 167 -1.01 -19.68 6.58
N ASP A 168 -2.00 -19.89 5.68
CA ASP A 168 -2.04 -21.07 4.82
C ASP A 168 -0.92 -21.02 3.78
N LEU A 169 0.11 -21.83 4.00
CA LEU A 169 1.30 -21.94 3.15
C LEU A 169 0.98 -22.30 1.68
N ARG A 170 -0.20 -22.86 1.41
CA ARG A 170 -0.63 -23.20 0.04
C ARG A 170 -1.21 -22.00 -0.72
N ASN A 171 -1.73 -21.01 0.01
CA ASN A 171 -2.44 -19.86 -0.54
C ASN A 171 -2.08 -18.58 0.23
N GLU A 172 -0.78 -18.33 0.39
CA GLU A 172 -0.31 -17.10 1.02
C GLU A 172 -0.82 -15.88 0.25
N PHE A 173 -1.43 -14.95 0.99
CA PHE A 173 -1.83 -13.68 0.44
C PHE A 173 -1.41 -12.55 1.37
N TYR A 174 -1.18 -11.39 0.78
CA TYR A 174 -0.85 -10.15 1.46
C TYR A 174 -1.92 -9.14 1.11
N ARG A 175 -2.54 -8.52 2.11
CA ARG A 175 -3.56 -7.48 1.88
C ARG A 175 -3.46 -6.42 2.95
N LEU A 176 -3.65 -5.17 2.53
CA LEU A 176 -3.95 -4.09 3.47
C LEU A 176 -5.27 -4.37 4.20
N LEU A 177 -5.37 -3.92 5.44
CA LEU A 177 -6.64 -3.79 6.12
C LEU A 177 -7.50 -2.72 5.43
N TYR A 178 -8.80 -2.82 5.59
CA TYR A 178 -9.72 -1.86 5.01
C TYR A 178 -9.58 -0.50 5.69
N GLY A 179 -9.66 0.59 4.91
CA GLY A 179 -9.66 1.95 5.45
C GLY A 179 -8.30 2.52 5.84
N VAL A 180 -7.19 1.85 5.52
CA VAL A 180 -5.84 2.36 5.84
C VAL A 180 -5.58 3.73 5.26
N SER A 181 -5.03 4.65 6.05
CA SER A 181 -4.68 5.99 5.57
C SER A 181 -3.62 5.90 4.46
N PRO A 182 -3.79 6.55 3.29
CA PRO A 182 -2.86 6.45 2.16
C PRO A 182 -1.40 6.90 2.41
N SER A 183 -1.19 7.75 3.42
CA SER A 183 0.13 8.26 3.81
C SER A 183 0.83 7.42 4.86
N GLU A 184 0.11 6.50 5.51
CA GLU A 184 0.66 5.71 6.61
C GLU A 184 1.27 4.41 6.09
N CYS A 185 2.17 3.86 6.91
CA CYS A 185 2.97 2.69 6.59
C CYS A 185 3.26 1.92 7.88
N TRP A 186 3.76 0.69 7.74
CA TRP A 186 4.19 -0.11 8.88
C TRP A 186 5.70 -0.06 9.04
N SER A 187 6.16 0.06 10.29
CA SER A 187 7.54 -0.16 10.70
C SER A 187 7.57 -0.77 12.11
N PHE A 188 8.62 -1.53 12.43
CA PHE A 188 8.79 -2.12 13.76
C PHE A 188 9.55 -1.23 14.76
N ALA A 189 9.82 0.02 14.38
CA ALA A 189 10.55 1.00 15.18
C ALA A 189 10.15 2.45 14.80
N ASP A 190 10.49 3.41 15.66
CA ASP A 190 10.20 4.83 15.46
C ASP A 190 11.20 5.47 14.51
N ILE A 191 10.68 6.25 13.55
CA ILE A 191 11.48 6.93 12.53
C ILE A 191 12.56 7.86 13.10
N GLU A 192 12.31 8.43 14.28
CA GLU A 192 13.17 9.41 14.97
C GLU A 192 14.59 8.87 15.25
N ASN A 193 14.73 7.55 15.34
CA ASN A 193 15.99 6.89 15.68
C ASN A 193 16.85 6.51 14.48
N TYR A 194 16.41 6.79 13.25
CA TYR A 194 17.05 6.27 12.03
C TYR A 194 17.31 7.36 11.00
N ASP A 195 18.46 7.29 10.32
CA ASP A 195 18.79 8.24 9.24
C ASP A 195 18.53 7.66 7.84
N THR A 196 18.28 6.36 7.76
CA THR A 196 18.08 5.62 6.52
C THR A 196 16.75 4.89 6.56
N ALA A 197 15.93 4.97 5.53
CA ALA A 197 14.69 4.19 5.40
C ALA A 197 14.77 3.16 4.26
N TYR A 198 14.47 1.90 4.56
CA TYR A 198 14.38 0.81 3.59
C TYR A 198 12.90 0.52 3.28
N ILE A 199 12.48 0.79 2.05
CA ILE A 199 11.08 0.68 1.62
C ILE A 199 10.82 -0.68 0.98
N CYS A 200 10.02 -1.51 1.63
CA CYS A 200 9.56 -2.82 1.16
C CYS A 200 8.06 -2.78 0.85
N THR A 201 7.59 -3.77 0.10
CA THR A 201 6.18 -3.88 -0.30
C THR A 201 5.29 -4.56 0.74
N THR A 202 5.86 -5.35 1.63
CA THR A 202 5.15 -6.01 2.74
C THR A 202 5.97 -5.97 4.04
N ALA A 203 5.32 -6.09 5.19
CA ALA A 203 5.93 -6.14 6.52
C ALA A 203 6.80 -7.39 6.65
N LEU A 204 6.36 -8.52 6.10
CA LEU A 204 7.18 -9.74 6.08
C LEU A 204 8.49 -9.52 5.29
N GLU A 205 8.45 -8.82 4.16
CA GLU A 205 9.66 -8.44 3.43
C GLU A 205 10.55 -7.48 4.22
N ALA A 206 9.96 -6.47 4.88
CA ALA A 206 10.71 -5.53 5.72
C ALA A 206 11.42 -6.23 6.88
N MET A 207 10.73 -7.15 7.57
CA MET A 207 11.31 -7.99 8.63
C MET A 207 12.39 -8.92 8.07
N SER A 208 12.15 -9.52 6.91
CA SER A 208 13.13 -10.43 6.29
C SER A 208 14.41 -9.71 5.89
N LEU A 209 14.28 -8.49 5.35
CA LEU A 209 15.42 -7.66 5.00
C LEU A 209 16.20 -7.20 6.25
N TYR A 210 15.49 -6.89 7.35
CA TYR A 210 16.13 -6.61 8.63
C TYR A 210 16.95 -7.80 9.13
N GLU A 211 16.40 -9.01 9.12
CA GLU A 211 17.11 -10.23 9.54
C GLU A 211 18.33 -10.52 8.65
N LEU A 212 18.21 -10.33 7.33
CA LEU A 212 19.33 -10.44 6.41
C LEU A 212 20.43 -9.41 6.74
N ASN A 213 20.06 -8.15 6.98
CA ASN A 213 21.03 -7.11 7.32
C ASN A 213 21.72 -7.37 8.66
N LYS A 214 20.98 -7.89 9.66
CA LYS A 214 21.53 -8.35 10.95
C LYS A 214 22.54 -9.47 10.74
N ARG A 215 22.18 -10.51 9.96
CA ARG A 215 23.03 -11.69 9.71
C ARG A 215 24.32 -11.36 8.96
N PHE A 216 24.26 -10.47 7.97
CA PHE A 216 25.44 -10.10 7.17
C PHE A 216 26.24 -8.92 7.74
N ASN A 217 25.94 -8.49 8.97
CA ASN A 217 26.56 -7.35 9.66
C ASN A 217 26.60 -6.08 8.80
N LYS A 218 25.56 -5.88 7.98
CA LYS A 218 25.38 -4.69 7.13
C LYS A 218 24.47 -3.66 7.80
N ILE A 219 24.45 -3.66 9.14
CA ILE A 219 23.55 -2.81 9.93
C ILE A 219 24.00 -1.35 9.78
N ARG A 220 23.50 -0.68 8.74
CA ARG A 220 23.27 0.76 8.82
C ARG A 220 22.12 0.98 9.80
N ASN A 221 22.13 2.13 10.45
CA ASN A 221 21.03 2.56 11.31
C ASN A 221 19.77 2.83 10.46
N GLY A 222 19.09 1.75 10.09
CA GLY A 222 18.01 1.76 9.11
C GLY A 222 16.65 1.45 9.71
N LEU A 223 15.66 2.27 9.37
CA LEU A 223 14.25 1.96 9.53
C LEU A 223 13.79 1.05 8.40
N PHE A 224 13.13 -0.06 8.71
CA PHE A 224 12.56 -0.96 7.70
C PHE A 224 11.05 -0.77 7.65
N VAL A 225 10.55 -0.44 6.46
CA VAL A 225 9.18 0.04 6.28
C VAL A 225 8.46 -0.83 5.26
N SER A 226 7.20 -1.16 5.55
CA SER A 226 6.25 -1.69 4.57
C SER A 226 5.26 -0.62 4.17
N ILE A 227 5.11 -0.41 2.86
CA ILE A 227 4.05 0.43 2.30
C ILE A 227 2.81 -0.38 1.88
N GLY A 228 2.85 -1.71 1.98
CA GLY A 228 1.73 -2.64 1.72
C GLY A 228 1.37 -2.85 0.25
N ASN A 229 1.62 -1.86 -0.62
CA ASN A 229 1.57 -2.05 -2.07
C ASN A 229 2.49 -1.04 -2.80
N PRO A 230 2.94 -1.35 -4.05
CA PRO A 230 3.85 -0.48 -4.77
C PRO A 230 3.26 0.88 -5.20
N GLN A 231 1.93 1.03 -5.23
CA GLN A 231 1.27 2.25 -5.71
C GLN A 231 1.10 3.32 -4.61
N ARG A 232 1.47 3.04 -3.35
CA ARG A 232 1.31 3.96 -2.21
C ARG A 232 2.40 5.04 -2.14
N ILE A 233 2.47 5.82 -3.21
CA ILE A 233 3.42 6.94 -3.37
C ILE A 233 3.29 7.96 -2.24
N ARG A 234 2.08 8.17 -1.69
CA ARG A 234 1.89 9.09 -0.54
C ARG A 234 2.65 8.65 0.72
N ALA A 235 2.69 7.36 1.01
CA ALA A 235 3.46 6.84 2.13
C ALA A 235 4.97 7.05 1.91
N ILE A 236 5.43 6.83 0.68
CA ILE A 236 6.83 7.06 0.30
C ILE A 236 7.18 8.55 0.42
N ASN A 237 6.32 9.44 -0.08
CA ASN A 237 6.51 10.89 0.02
C ASN A 237 6.54 11.37 1.47
N LYS A 238 5.69 10.81 2.35
CA LYS A 238 5.73 11.13 3.78
C LYS A 238 7.10 10.81 4.39
N ILE A 239 7.70 9.69 4.01
CA ILE A 239 9.05 9.29 4.48
C ILE A 239 10.13 10.18 3.88
N LEU A 240 10.05 10.51 2.58
CA LEU A 240 11.00 11.41 1.91
C LEU A 240 10.98 12.83 2.53
N LEU A 241 9.81 13.31 2.95
CA LEU A 241 9.67 14.63 3.59
C LEU A 241 10.11 14.64 5.06
N ASN A 242 10.37 13.49 5.67
CA ASN A 242 10.85 13.43 7.04
C ASN A 242 12.32 13.91 7.11
N GLU A 243 12.59 14.90 7.97
CA GLU A 243 13.92 15.53 8.09
C GLU A 243 14.98 14.61 8.70
N GLN A 244 14.56 13.67 9.56
CA GLN A 244 15.46 12.69 10.16
C GLN A 244 16.01 11.71 9.11
N ILE A 245 15.19 11.40 8.09
CA ILE A 245 15.58 10.51 7.00
C ILE A 245 16.42 11.29 5.98
N LYS A 246 17.71 10.93 5.93
CA LYS A 246 18.71 11.45 4.99
C LYS A 246 18.77 10.60 3.72
N GLU A 247 18.64 9.28 3.87
CA GLU A 247 18.72 8.33 2.77
C GLU A 247 17.49 7.43 2.70
N VAL A 248 16.95 7.25 1.50
CA VAL A 248 15.89 6.27 1.21
C VAL A 248 16.44 5.20 0.26
N VAL A 249 16.27 3.95 0.66
CA VAL A 249 16.61 2.77 -0.14
C VAL A 249 15.32 2.09 -0.56
N ILE A 250 15.02 2.10 -1.86
CA ILE A 250 13.88 1.33 -2.37
C ILE A 250 14.31 -0.14 -2.46
N ALA A 251 13.72 -0.98 -1.62
CA ALA A 251 14.03 -2.39 -1.49
C ALA A 251 12.90 -3.26 -2.07
N SER A 252 12.38 -2.91 -3.24
CA SER A 252 11.39 -3.73 -3.95
C SER A 252 11.55 -3.56 -5.46
N LYS A 253 11.39 -4.66 -6.20
CA LYS A 253 11.38 -4.66 -7.68
C LYS A 253 10.12 -4.03 -8.27
N CYS A 254 9.06 -3.92 -7.47
CA CYS A 254 7.75 -3.49 -7.94
C CYS A 254 7.52 -1.98 -7.79
N ILE A 255 8.32 -1.30 -6.98
CA ILE A 255 8.24 0.15 -6.79
C ILE A 255 9.06 0.81 -7.88
N ASN A 256 8.43 1.17 -8.98
CA ASN A 256 9.07 1.86 -10.10
C ASN A 256 8.62 3.32 -10.14
N ASP A 257 9.30 4.14 -10.96
CA ASP A 257 8.83 5.48 -11.32
C ASP A 257 8.77 6.50 -10.16
N ILE A 258 9.69 6.39 -9.19
CA ILE A 258 9.90 7.41 -8.15
C ILE A 258 11.33 7.92 -8.24
N SER A 259 11.46 9.24 -8.42
CA SER A 259 12.73 9.96 -8.44
C SER A 259 12.68 11.07 -7.39
N ASN A 260 13.68 11.09 -6.51
CA ASN A 260 13.88 12.11 -5.50
C ASN A 260 15.36 12.04 -5.07
N GLU A 261 15.97 13.17 -4.74
CA GLU A 261 17.39 13.26 -4.36
C GLU A 261 17.76 12.44 -3.11
N LYS A 262 16.81 12.26 -2.18
CA LYS A 262 17.00 11.39 -1.00
C LYS A 262 16.99 9.90 -1.37
N ILE A 263 16.53 9.52 -2.56
CA ILE A 263 16.57 8.12 -3.00
C ILE A 263 18.01 7.79 -3.37
N TYR A 264 18.73 7.24 -2.39
CA TYR A 264 20.14 6.93 -2.49
C TYR A 264 20.40 5.78 -3.47
N ARG A 265 19.63 4.69 -3.35
CA ARG A 265 19.76 3.52 -4.23
C ARG A 265 18.52 2.63 -4.24
N ARG A 266 18.49 1.75 -5.24
CA ARG A 266 17.51 0.67 -5.36
C ARG A 266 18.22 -0.66 -5.12
N ILE A 267 17.70 -1.47 -4.21
CA ILE A 267 18.17 -2.84 -3.97
C ILE A 267 17.04 -3.81 -4.30
N SER A 268 17.40 -5.03 -4.68
CA SER A 268 16.43 -6.04 -5.10
C SER A 268 16.81 -7.40 -4.56
N PRO A 269 15.83 -8.23 -4.15
CA PRO A 269 16.09 -9.59 -3.73
C PRO A 269 16.66 -10.39 -4.90
N SER A 270 17.60 -11.30 -4.61
CA SER A 270 18.12 -12.25 -5.60
C SER A 270 17.07 -13.31 -5.98
N LYS A 271 16.10 -13.56 -5.09
CA LYS A 271 14.92 -14.40 -5.31
C LYS A 271 13.70 -13.54 -5.67
N ALA A 272 12.51 -14.14 -5.63
CA ALA A 272 11.24 -13.46 -5.88
C ALA A 272 10.97 -12.31 -4.89
N SER A 273 11.34 -12.49 -3.62
CA SER A 273 11.12 -11.54 -2.51
C SER A 273 12.21 -11.68 -1.44
N TRP A 274 12.28 -10.74 -0.48
CA TRP A 274 13.26 -10.81 0.61
C TRP A 274 13.04 -11.98 1.56
N ASN A 275 11.78 -12.35 1.83
CA ASN A 275 11.46 -13.53 2.63
C ASN A 275 11.88 -14.82 1.93
N ASN A 276 11.79 -14.89 0.60
CA ASN A 276 12.32 -16.02 -0.16
C ASN A 276 13.86 -16.05 -0.16
N CYS A 277 14.52 -14.89 -0.11
CA CYS A 277 15.97 -14.84 0.11
C CYS A 277 16.34 -15.39 1.49
N LEU A 278 15.69 -14.89 2.54
CA LEU A 278 15.99 -15.29 3.92
C LEU A 278 15.71 -16.78 4.16
N ALA A 279 14.64 -17.32 3.59
CA ALA A 279 14.29 -18.75 3.72
C ALA A 279 15.34 -19.71 3.11
N THR A 280 16.28 -19.20 2.29
CA THR A 280 17.29 -20.02 1.61
C THR A 280 18.67 -20.07 2.28
N ILE A 281 18.80 -19.49 3.49
CA ILE A 281 20.07 -19.34 4.21
C ILE A 281 19.97 -19.91 5.63
#